data_AF-A0A0A8UVM3-F1
#
_entry.id   AF-A0A0A8UVM3-F1
#
_cell.length_a   1.000
_cell.length_b   1.000
_cell.length_c   1.000
_cell.angle_alpha   90.00
_cell.angle_beta   90.00
_cell.angle_gamma   90.00
#
_symmetry.space_group_name_H-M   'P 1'
#
loop_
_entity.id
_entity.type
_entity.pdbx_description
1 polymer ?
#
loop_
_entity_poly.entity_id
_entity_poly.type
_entity_poly.pdbx_seq_one_letter_code
_entity_poly.pdbx_strand_id
1 'polypeptide(L)'
;MPKEYLYTFEFRHKSWFCEALYELLNSHEMTLCFYNFKTYQSPEIVTGRFIYIRMHGPNKETYQGSYEERVLTECTQKFERWQQEGKTIYCYFDNDEKGFAPTDARRLKALIEHSKSI
;
A
#
# COMPACT_ATOMS: atom_id res chain seq x y z
N MET A 1 -3.68 -0.77 -22.90
CA MET A 1 -4.65 -1.64 -22.21
C MET A 1 -6.02 -0.96 -22.24
N PRO A 2 -7.14 -1.71 -22.16
CA PRO A 2 -8.48 -1.11 -22.08
C PRO A 2 -8.56 -0.04 -20.99
N LYS A 3 -9.21 1.10 -21.27
CA LYS A 3 -9.14 2.30 -20.41
C LYS A 3 -10.12 2.27 -19.23
N GLU A 4 -11.06 1.35 -19.26
CA GLU A 4 -12.11 1.16 -18.25
C GLU A 4 -11.62 0.45 -16.98
N TYR A 5 -10.44 -0.18 -17.02
CA TYR A 5 -9.88 -0.89 -15.88
C TYR A 5 -8.79 -0.10 -15.17
N LEU A 6 -8.65 -0.37 -13.88
CA LEU A 6 -7.55 0.10 -13.07
C LEU A 6 -6.42 -0.93 -13.09
N TYR A 7 -5.19 -0.47 -13.31
CA TYR A 7 -4.02 -1.33 -13.38
C TYR A 7 -3.01 -0.95 -12.31
N THR A 8 -2.53 -1.96 -11.60
CA THR A 8 -1.45 -1.84 -10.63
C THR A 8 -0.38 -2.88 -10.93
N PHE A 9 0.88 -2.52 -10.72
CA PHE A 9 2.02 -3.38 -10.96
C PHE A 9 2.89 -3.50 -9.72
N GLU A 10 3.18 -4.74 -9.33
CA GLU A 10 4.09 -5.06 -8.24
C GLU A 10 5.40 -5.62 -8.78
N PHE A 11 6.44 -4.78 -8.82
CA PHE A 11 7.77 -5.18 -9.26
C PHE A 11 8.57 -5.75 -8.10
N ARG A 12 9.07 -6.98 -8.22
CA ARG A 12 9.83 -7.65 -7.15
C ARG A 12 11.35 -7.50 -7.26
N HIS A 13 11.86 -7.01 -8.39
CA HIS A 13 13.29 -6.81 -8.60
C HIS A 13 13.65 -5.32 -8.56
N LYS A 14 14.70 -4.96 -7.81
CA LYS A 14 15.01 -3.55 -7.52
C LYS A 14 15.42 -2.72 -8.73
N SER A 15 15.91 -3.36 -9.80
CA SER A 15 16.31 -2.67 -11.03
C SER A 15 15.16 -1.97 -11.74
N TRP A 16 13.91 -2.31 -11.42
CA TRP A 16 12.73 -1.65 -11.98
C TRP A 16 12.52 -0.26 -11.39
N PHE A 17 13.01 0.02 -10.19
CA PHE A 17 12.78 1.27 -9.48
C PHE A 17 13.70 2.39 -9.98
N CYS A 18 13.33 2.97 -11.12
CA CYS A 18 14.03 4.09 -11.75
C CYS A 18 13.03 5.10 -12.32
N GLU A 19 13.51 6.31 -12.63
CA GLU A 19 12.67 7.40 -13.13
C GLU A 19 11.88 7.01 -14.39
N ALA A 20 12.52 6.32 -15.33
CA ALA A 20 11.88 5.87 -16.57
C ALA A 20 10.66 4.95 -16.32
N LEU A 21 10.68 4.14 -15.26
CA LEU A 21 9.50 3.35 -14.88
C LEU A 21 8.38 4.25 -14.36
N TYR A 22 8.72 5.18 -13.45
CA TYR A 22 7.72 6.04 -12.82
C TYR A 22 7.02 6.92 -13.84
N GLU A 23 7.79 7.50 -14.77
CA GLU A 23 7.27 8.26 -15.90
C GLU A 23 6.33 7.41 -16.78
N LEU A 24 6.76 6.19 -17.13
CA LEU A 24 5.97 5.27 -17.95
C LEU A 24 4.62 4.91 -17.29
N LEU A 25 4.63 4.57 -16.01
CA LEU A 25 3.41 4.25 -15.27
C LEU A 25 2.50 5.47 -15.20
N ASN A 26 3.06 6.64 -14.88
CA ASN A 26 2.29 7.87 -14.75
C ASN A 26 1.66 8.31 -16.08
N SER A 27 2.39 8.21 -17.20
CA SER A 27 1.90 8.60 -18.53
C SER A 27 0.74 7.72 -19.02
N HIS A 28 0.57 6.53 -18.44
CA HIS A 28 -0.49 5.59 -18.76
C HIS A 28 -1.54 5.45 -17.64
N GLU A 29 -1.50 6.32 -16.64
CA GLU A 29 -2.39 6.29 -15.46
C GLU A 29 -2.36 4.94 -14.70
N MET A 30 -1.23 4.25 -14.75
CA MET A 30 -1.00 2.98 -14.06
C MET A 30 -0.35 3.23 -12.69
N THR A 31 -0.72 2.41 -11.72
CA THR A 31 -0.28 2.56 -10.33
C THR A 31 0.89 1.62 -10.01
N LEU A 32 1.91 2.14 -9.34
CA LEU A 32 2.92 1.33 -8.67
C LEU A 32 2.34 0.75 -7.37
N CYS A 33 2.44 -0.57 -7.19
CA CYS A 33 2.06 -1.21 -5.95
C CYS A 33 3.09 -0.93 -4.85
N PHE A 34 2.65 -0.33 -3.75
CA PHE A 34 3.48 -0.18 -2.55
C PHE A 34 3.43 -1.45 -1.73
N TYR A 35 4.58 -1.96 -1.30
CA TYR A 35 4.63 -3.18 -0.52
C TYR A 35 5.87 -3.25 0.37
N ASN A 36 5.75 -4.08 1.41
CA ASN A 36 6.88 -4.57 2.19
C ASN A 36 7.12 -6.06 1.89
N PHE A 37 8.37 -6.51 1.78
CA PHE A 37 8.71 -7.91 1.56
C PHE A 37 10.13 -8.21 2.06
N LYS A 38 10.26 -9.18 2.98
CA LYS A 38 11.57 -9.63 3.51
C LYS A 38 12.50 -8.47 3.87
N THR A 39 12.04 -7.54 4.71
CA THR A 39 12.72 -6.30 5.16
C THR A 39 12.91 -5.19 4.12
N TYR A 40 12.51 -5.40 2.86
CA TYR A 40 12.51 -4.35 1.84
C TYR A 40 11.15 -3.64 1.78
N GLN A 41 11.19 -2.31 1.68
CA GLN A 41 10.03 -1.47 1.37
C GLN A 41 10.19 -0.95 -0.06
N SER A 42 9.17 -1.11 -0.91
CA SER A 42 9.15 -0.48 -2.22
C SER A 42 9.17 1.04 -2.10
N PRO A 43 9.68 1.77 -3.09
CA PRO A 43 9.53 3.23 -3.13
C PRO A 43 8.04 3.61 -3.10
N GLU A 44 7.69 4.62 -2.30
CA GLU A 44 6.33 5.18 -2.24
C GLU A 44 6.19 6.34 -3.23
N ILE A 45 6.56 6.10 -4.49
CA ILE A 45 6.42 7.06 -5.59
C ILE A 45 5.01 6.93 -6.16
N VAL A 46 4.19 7.95 -5.96
CA VAL A 46 2.79 7.97 -6.41
C VAL A 46 2.75 8.08 -7.93
N THR A 47 2.28 7.03 -8.60
CA THR A 47 1.96 7.04 -10.03
C THR A 47 0.49 6.74 -10.25
N GLY A 48 -0.07 7.23 -11.35
CA GLY A 48 -1.46 6.97 -11.70
C GLY A 48 -2.47 7.65 -10.78
N ARG A 49 -3.73 7.20 -10.87
CA ARG A 49 -4.87 7.88 -10.28
C ARG A 49 -5.29 7.37 -8.89
N PHE A 50 -4.71 6.27 -8.43
CA PHE A 50 -5.03 5.65 -7.14
C PHE A 50 -3.77 5.10 -6.47
N ILE A 51 -3.87 4.84 -5.17
CA ILE A 51 -2.84 4.18 -4.37
C ILE A 51 -3.23 2.71 -4.18
N TYR A 52 -2.26 1.81 -4.33
CA TYR A 52 -2.44 0.39 -4.09
C TYR A 52 -1.34 -0.14 -3.18
N ILE A 53 -1.71 -0.80 -2.09
CA ILE A 53 -0.79 -1.24 -1.04
C ILE A 53 -1.01 -2.71 -0.72
N ARG A 54 0.08 -3.48 -0.62
CA ARG A 54 0.11 -4.86 -0.13
C ARG A 54 0.99 -4.99 1.10
N MET A 55 0.35 -5.31 2.22
CA MET A 55 0.95 -5.46 3.53
C MET A 55 1.26 -6.95 3.77
N HIS A 56 2.48 -7.39 3.49
CA HIS A 56 2.88 -8.82 3.55
C HIS A 56 3.37 -9.26 4.95
N GLY A 57 3.05 -8.54 6.01
CA GLY A 57 3.48 -8.83 7.39
C GLY A 57 4.73 -8.06 7.81
N PRO A 58 4.87 -7.71 9.09
CA PRO A 58 5.90 -6.78 9.58
C PRO A 58 7.30 -7.39 9.68
N ASN A 59 7.41 -8.71 9.60
CA ASN A 59 8.63 -9.44 9.96
C ASN A 59 9.51 -9.74 8.74
N LYS A 60 10.72 -10.24 9.02
CA LYS A 60 11.66 -10.73 7.99
C LYS A 60 11.08 -11.90 7.19
N GLU A 61 10.33 -12.76 7.88
CA GLU A 61 9.50 -13.79 7.26
C GLU A 61 8.18 -13.15 6.83
N THR A 62 7.79 -13.42 5.59
CA THR A 62 6.62 -12.82 4.95
C THR A 62 5.36 -13.62 5.23
N TYR A 63 4.21 -12.97 5.05
CA TYR A 63 2.86 -13.51 5.23
C TYR A 63 2.50 -13.88 6.67
N GLN A 64 3.26 -13.36 7.66
CA GLN A 64 3.08 -13.68 9.07
C GLN A 64 3.29 -12.50 10.00
N GLY A 65 2.80 -12.65 11.24
CA GLY A 65 2.86 -11.65 12.29
C GLY A 65 1.80 -10.55 12.15
N SER A 66 1.44 -9.93 13.28
CA SER A 66 0.54 -8.78 13.33
C SER A 66 1.32 -7.48 13.40
N TYR A 67 0.85 -6.47 12.69
CA TYR A 67 1.47 -5.15 12.69
C TYR A 67 1.31 -4.44 14.04
N GLU A 68 2.38 -3.78 14.49
CA GLU A 68 2.30 -2.89 15.65
C GLU A 68 1.37 -1.71 15.37
N GLU A 69 0.71 -1.21 16.42
CA GLU A 69 -0.22 -0.08 16.30
C GLU A 69 0.45 1.15 15.68
N ARG A 70 1.71 1.42 16.05
CA ARG A 70 2.49 2.53 15.48
C ARG A 70 2.53 2.48 13.95
N VAL A 71 2.78 1.30 13.37
CA VAL A 71 2.85 1.14 11.91
C VAL A 71 1.49 1.41 11.27
N LEU A 72 0.41 0.93 11.88
CA LEU A 72 -0.95 1.19 11.40
C LEU A 72 -1.31 2.68 11.49
N THR A 73 -0.89 3.37 12.56
CA THR A 73 -1.08 4.83 12.71
C THR A 73 -0.29 5.61 11.66
N GLU A 74 0.96 5.23 11.37
CA GLU A 74 1.74 5.83 10.29
C GLU A 74 1.07 5.62 8.92
N CYS A 75 0.45 4.45 8.68
CA CYS A 75 -0.38 4.22 7.50
C CYS A 75 -1.58 5.18 7.44
N THR A 76 -2.31 5.36 8.54
CA THR A 76 -3.46 6.29 8.61
C THR A 76 -3.06 7.71 8.23
N GLN A 77 -1.94 8.22 8.73
CA GLN A 77 -1.42 9.55 8.38
C GLN A 77 -1.10 9.68 6.89
N LYS A 78 -0.48 8.66 6.29
CA LYS A 78 -0.23 8.63 4.84
C LYS A 78 -1.54 8.63 4.06
N PHE A 79 -2.54 7.89 4.54
CA PHE A 79 -3.83 7.77 3.86
C PHE A 79 -4.59 9.09 3.86
N GLU A 80 -4.56 9.82 4.96
CA GLU A 80 -5.14 11.16 5.05
C GLU A 80 -4.52 12.12 4.04
N ARG A 81 -3.18 12.16 3.97
CA ARG A 81 -2.47 12.98 2.99
C ARG A 81 -2.88 12.63 1.55
N TRP A 82 -2.85 11.35 1.19
CA TRP A 82 -3.24 10.93 -0.16
C TRP A 82 -4.74 11.16 -0.45
N GLN A 83 -5.62 11.07 0.56
CA GLN A 83 -7.03 11.44 0.41
C GLN A 83 -7.20 12.94 0.17
N GLN A 84 -6.44 13.80 0.86
CA GLN A 84 -6.42 15.25 0.61
C GLN A 84 -5.92 15.58 -0.81
N GLU A 85 -5.02 14.77 -1.35
CA GLU A 85 -4.57 14.84 -2.76
C GLU A 85 -5.60 14.23 -3.75
N GLY A 86 -6.77 13.80 -3.29
CA GLY A 86 -7.84 13.26 -4.13
C GLY A 86 -7.62 11.82 -4.59
N LYS A 87 -6.71 11.06 -3.97
CA LYS A 87 -6.43 9.67 -4.34
C LYS A 87 -7.37 8.70 -3.64
N THR A 88 -7.94 7.76 -4.41
CA THR A 88 -8.55 6.55 -3.86
C THR A 88 -7.45 5.59 -3.39
N ILE A 89 -7.63 4.96 -2.24
CA ILE A 89 -6.62 4.07 -1.64
C ILE A 89 -7.21 2.68 -1.50
N TYR A 90 -6.50 1.70 -2.05
CA TYR A 90 -6.77 0.28 -1.86
C TYR A 90 -5.61 -0.34 -1.07
N CYS A 91 -5.89 -0.83 0.13
CA CYS A 91 -4.91 -1.46 1.00
C CYS A 91 -5.36 -2.89 1.33
N TYR A 92 -4.50 -3.86 1.03
CA TYR A 92 -4.74 -5.27 1.28
C TYR A 92 -3.68 -5.84 2.22
N PHE A 93 -4.15 -6.60 3.21
CA PHE A 93 -3.31 -7.37 4.12
C PHE A 93 -3.18 -8.78 3.60
N ASP A 94 -1.96 -9.30 3.60
CA ASP A 94 -1.59 -10.64 3.11
C ASP A 94 -0.80 -11.41 4.19
N ASN A 95 -0.79 -10.91 5.43
CA ASN A 95 -0.20 -11.57 6.60
C ASN A 95 -1.18 -12.56 7.23
N ASP A 96 -1.63 -13.54 6.45
CA ASP A 96 -2.72 -14.44 6.83
C ASP A 96 -2.35 -15.50 7.87
N GLU A 97 -1.07 -15.66 8.22
CA GLU A 97 -0.67 -16.57 9.30
C GLU A 97 -1.51 -16.29 10.56
N LYS A 98 -2.13 -17.33 11.13
CA LYS A 98 -2.96 -17.24 12.35
C LYS A 98 -4.13 -16.24 12.27
N GLY A 99 -4.52 -15.80 11.07
CA GLY A 99 -5.61 -14.84 10.88
C GLY A 99 -5.26 -13.40 11.27
N PHE A 100 -3.98 -13.01 11.17
CA PHE A 100 -3.58 -11.63 11.47
C PHE A 100 -4.10 -10.62 10.45
N ALA A 101 -4.07 -10.92 9.15
CA ALA A 101 -4.53 -10.01 8.10
C ALA A 101 -5.94 -9.42 8.33
N PRO A 102 -7.01 -10.21 8.57
CA PRO A 102 -8.33 -9.65 8.84
C PRO A 102 -8.38 -8.87 10.18
N THR A 103 -7.55 -9.24 11.15
CA THR A 103 -7.46 -8.54 12.44
C THR A 103 -6.80 -7.17 12.28
N ASP A 104 -5.67 -7.09 11.57
CA ASP A 104 -4.96 -5.85 11.30
C ASP A 104 -5.75 -4.93 10.38
N ALA A 105 -6.45 -5.48 9.37
CA ALA A 105 -7.35 -4.71 8.53
C ALA A 105 -8.46 -4.00 9.33
N ARG A 106 -9.07 -4.70 10.31
CA ARG A 106 -10.08 -4.10 11.20
C ARG A 106 -9.48 -3.03 12.10
N ARG A 107 -8.28 -3.26 12.65
CA ARG A 107 -7.56 -2.28 13.49
C ARG A 107 -7.25 -1.01 12.69
N LEU A 108 -6.73 -1.15 11.47
CA LEU A 108 -6.46 0.00 10.59
C LEU A 108 -7.75 0.75 10.25
N LYS A 109 -8.84 0.04 9.93
CA LYS A 109 -10.15 0.65 9.66
C LYS A 109 -10.64 1.48 10.87
N ALA A 110 -10.54 0.93 12.07
CA ALA A 110 -10.94 1.64 13.30
C ALA A 110 -10.10 2.92 13.53
N LEU A 111 -8.78 2.87 13.29
CA LEU A 111 -7.91 4.04 13.38
C LEU A 111 -8.30 5.14 12.37
N ILE A 112 -8.62 4.76 11.13
CA ILE A 112 -9.06 5.70 10.09
C ILE A 112 -10.41 6.34 10.45
N GLU A 113 -11.36 5.57 10.97
CA GLU A 113 -12.68 6.06 11.38
C GLU A 113 -12.57 7.03 12.58
N HIS A 114 -11.68 6.73 13.52
CA HIS A 114 -11.45 7.60 14.68
C HIS A 114 -10.84 8.94 14.26
N SER A 115 -9.84 8.94 13.39
CA SER A 115 -9.17 10.17 12.94
C SER A 115 -10.10 11.14 12.21
N LYS A 116 -11.09 10.61 11.46
CA LYS A 116 -12.10 11.43 10.76
C LYS A 116 -13.15 12.06 11.67
N SER A 117 -13.25 11.61 12.93
CA SER A 117 -14.25 12.08 13.89
C SER A 117 -13.75 13.25 14.74
N ILE A 118 -12.51 13.70 14.50
CA ILE A 118 -11.83 14.83 15.16
C ILE A 118 -11.73 15.97 14.16
#